data_AF-A0A098EZ72-F1
#
_entry.id   AF-A0A098EZ72-F1
#
_cell.length_a   1.000
_cell.length_b   1.000
_cell.length_c   1.000
_cell.angle_alpha   90.00
_cell.angle_beta   90.00
_cell.angle_gamma   90.00
#
_symmetry.space_group_name_H-M   'P 1'
#
loop_
_entity.id
_entity.type
_entity.pdbx_description
1 polymer ?
#
loop_
_entity_poly.entity_id
_entity_poly.type
_entity_poly.pdbx_seq_one_letter_code
_entity_poly.pdbx_strand_id
1 'polypeptide(L)' 'MEKQRTLFYGFIIGFALLIVPIPRFFFWMDMIEAVASTFRYLGFIIFLICGIPLIIDVFKVLAAKR' A
#
# COMPACT_ATOMS: atom_id res chain seq x y z
N MET A 1 2.97 -6.87 -19.11
CA MET A 1 2.75 -5.49 -18.59
C MET A 1 1.62 -5.37 -17.57
N GLU A 2 0.52 -6.13 -17.68
CA GLU A 2 -0.63 -5.99 -16.76
C GLU A 2 -0.30 -6.33 -15.29
N LYS A 3 0.46 -7.40 -15.04
CA LYS A 3 0.86 -7.79 -13.68
C LYS A 3 1.67 -6.71 -12.95
N GLN A 4 2.62 -6.07 -13.63
CA GLN A 4 3.39 -4.96 -13.04
C GLN A 4 2.50 -3.75 -12.76
N ARG A 5 1.54 -3.44 -13.65
CA ARG A 5 0.56 -2.37 -13.41
C ARG A 5 -0.29 -2.67 -12.18
N THR A 6 -0.80 -3.90 -12.03
CA THR A 6 -1.59 -4.28 -10.84
C THR A 6 -0.78 -4.17 -9.55
N LEU A 7 0.49 -4.62 -9.55
CA LEU A 7 1.37 -4.46 -8.39
C LEU A 7 1.66 -2.99 -8.09
N PHE A 8 1.83 -2.16 -9.12
CA PHE A 8 2.06 -0.72 -8.94
C PHE A 8 0.83 0.00 -8.38
N TYR A 9 -0.37 -0.27 -8.90
CA TYR A 9 -1.59 0.31 -8.35
C TYR A 9 -1.88 -0.20 -6.94
N GLY A 10 -1.66 -1.49 -6.67
CA GLY A 10 -1.75 -2.05 -5.33
C GLY A 10 -0.79 -1.37 -4.35
N PHE A 11 0.44 -1.11 -4.77
CA PHE A 11 1.43 -0.37 -3.99
C PHE A 11 0.97 1.07 -3.68
N ILE A 12 0.44 1.79 -4.67
CA ILE A 12 -0.11 3.14 -4.47
C ILE A 12 -1.27 3.12 -3.48
N ILE A 13 -2.19 2.15 -3.59
CA ILE A 13 -3.34 2.03 -2.69
C ILE A 13 -2.87 1.72 -1.27
N GLY A 14 -1.94 0.78 -1.09
CA GLY A 14 -1.37 0.47 0.22
C GLY A 14 -0.68 1.68 0.86
N PHE A 15 0.05 2.45 0.07
CA PHE A 15 0.70 3.69 0.51
C PHE A 15 -0.32 4.79 0.88
N ALA A 16 -1.36 4.96 0.07
CA ALA A 16 -2.43 5.92 0.36
C ALA A 16 -3.16 5.57 1.67
N LEU A 17 -3.44 4.29 1.91
CA LEU A 17 -4.05 3.81 3.15
C LEU A 17 -3.19 4.06 4.40
N LEU A 18 -1.87 4.12 4.25
CA LEU A 18 -0.94 4.42 5.34
C LEU A 18 -0.89 5.92 5.69
N ILE A 19 -0.93 6.78 4.67
CA ILE A 19 -0.67 8.22 4.82
C ILE A 19 -1.94 9.03 4.95
N VAL A 20 -3.00 8.67 4.23
CA VAL A 20 -4.22 9.47 4.19
C VAL A 20 -4.90 9.40 5.56
N PRO A 21 -5.05 10.55 6.26
CA PRO A 21 -5.79 10.57 7.51
C PRO A 21 -7.24 10.21 7.21
N ILE A 22 -7.79 9.24 7.95
CA ILE A 22 -9.20 8.87 7.78
C ILE A 22 -10.06 10.05 8.24
N PRO A 23 -10.89 10.63 7.35
CA PRO A 23 -11.77 11.71 7.74
C PRO A 23 -12.69 11.23 8.85
N ARG A 24 -12.79 12.02 9.93
CA ARG A 24 -13.65 11.73 11.08
C ARG A 24 -15.11 11.90 10.66
N PHE A 25 -15.68 10.92 9.97
CA PHE A 25 -17.12 10.89 9.73
C PHE A 25 -17.84 10.75 11.06
N PHE A 26 -18.92 11.52 11.23
CA PHE A 26 -19.69 11.68 12.48
C PHE A 26 -20.16 10.35 13.10
N PHE A 27 -20.22 9.27 12.32
CA PHE A 27 -20.67 7.95 12.75
C PHE A 27 -19.65 7.12 13.55
N TRP A 28 -18.35 7.46 13.52
CA TRP A 28 -17.30 6.54 14.00
C TRP A 28 -16.59 7.06 15.26
N MET A 29 -17.14 8.04 16.00
CA MET A 29 -16.42 8.73 17.10
C MET A 29 -15.75 7.79 18.11
N ASP A 30 -16.41 6.71 18.53
CA ASP A 30 -15.85 5.75 19.50
C ASP A 30 -14.99 4.63 18.87
N MET A 31 -15.03 4.49 17.54
CA MET A 31 -14.34 3.43 16.77
C MET A 31 -13.22 3.97 15.87
N ILE A 32 -13.04 5.30 15.79
CA ILE A 32 -12.09 5.96 14.88
C ILE A 32 -10.67 5.45 15.08
N GLU A 33 -10.23 5.23 16.33
CA GLU A 33 -8.87 4.76 16.61
C GLU A 33 -8.65 3.33 16.16
N ALA A 34 -9.58 2.43 16.50
CA ALA A 34 -9.53 1.03 16.10
C ALA A 34 -9.49 0.91 14.57
N VAL A 35 -10.32 1.71 13.91
CA VAL A 35 -10.45 1.72 12.46
C VAL A 35 -9.22 2.29 11.79
N ALA A 36 -8.74 3.44 12.26
CA ALA A 36 -7.51 4.04 11.75
C ALA A 36 -6.33 3.08 11.87
N SER A 37 -6.26 2.34 12.98
CA SER A 37 -5.29 1.28 13.18
C SER A 37 -5.47 0.15 12.16
N THR A 38 -6.69 -0.38 11.98
CA THR A 38 -6.99 -1.45 11.02
C THR A 38 -6.64 -1.07 9.57
N PHE A 39 -7.02 0.12 9.12
CA PHE A 39 -6.71 0.60 7.77
C PHE A 39 -5.21 0.78 7.57
N ARG A 40 -4.47 1.25 8.59
CA ARG A 40 -3.00 1.33 8.53
C ARG A 40 -2.37 -0.06 8.44
N TYR A 41 -2.81 -1.03 9.23
CA TYR A 41 -2.31 -2.40 9.15
C TYR A 41 -2.61 -3.04 7.78
N LEU A 42 -3.82 -2.85 7.25
CA LEU A 42 -4.18 -3.31 5.91
C LEU A 42 -3.32 -2.63 4.83
N GLY A 43 -3.15 -1.31 4.91
CA GLY A 43 -2.29 -0.55 4.02
C GLY A 43 -0.84 -1.04 4.05
N PHE A 44 -0.31 -1.34 5.24
CA PHE A 44 1.03 -1.88 5.42
C PHE A 44 1.20 -3.26 4.76
N ILE A 45 0.23 -4.16 4.96
CA ILE A 45 0.25 -5.50 4.36
C ILE A 45 0.22 -5.41 2.84
N ILE A 46 -0.68 -4.60 2.28
CA ILE A 46 -0.80 -4.39 0.84
C ILE A 46 0.49 -3.78 0.29
N PHE A 47 1.06 -2.79 0.98
CA PHE A 47 2.31 -2.14 0.61
C PHE A 47 3.46 -3.15 0.53
N LEU A 48 3.59 -4.07 1.50
CA LEU A 48 4.62 -5.10 1.47
C LEU A 48 4.41 -6.11 0.35
N ILE A 49 3.20 -6.65 0.21
CA ILE A 49 2.88 -7.67 -0.81
C ILE A 49 3.09 -7.13 -2.22
N CYS A 50 2.74 -5.86 -2.47
CA CYS A 50 2.90 -5.24 -3.77
C CYS A 50 4.29 -4.64 -3.99
N GLY A 51 4.92 -4.07 -2.94
CA GLY A 51 6.20 -3.37 -3.02
C GLY A 51 7.40 -4.30 -3.17
N ILE A 52 7.47 -5.39 -2.40
CA ILE A 52 8.58 -6.36 -2.46
C ILE A 52 8.81 -6.91 -3.88
N PRO A 53 7.81 -7.48 -4.58
CA PRO A 53 8.02 -8.00 -5.93
C PRO A 53 8.38 -6.90 -6.94
N LEU A 54 7.87 -5.69 -6.75
CA LEU A 54 8.16 -4.55 -7.63
C LEU A 54 9.62 -4.09 -7.48
N ILE A 55 10.12 -4.04 -6.25
CA ILE A 55 11.53 -3.77 -5.94
C ILE A 55 12.42 -4.83 -6.57
N ILE A 56 12.08 -6.11 -6.43
CA ILE A 56 12.84 -7.22 -7.04
C ILE A 56 12.89 -7.08 -8.58
N ASP A 57 11.76 -6.78 -9.22
CA ASP A 57 11.72 -6.59 -10.67
C ASP A 57 12.58 -5.40 -11.12
N VAL A 58 12.55 -4.28 -10.39
CA VAL A 58 13.41 -3.12 -10.66
C VAL A 58 14.89 -3.48 -10.52
N PHE A 59 15.27 -4.18 -9.45
CA PHE A 59 16.66 -4.61 -9.25
C PHE A 59 17.13 -5.57 -10.35
N LYS A 60 16.28 -6.51 -10.80
CA LYS A 60 16.61 -7.40 -11.92
C LYS A 60 16.88 -6.62 -13.21
N VAL A 61 16.03 -5.64 -13.52
CA VAL A 61 16.21 -4.81 -14.72
C VAL A 61 17.48 -3.97 -14.62
N LEU A 62 17.75 -3.37 -13.46
CA LEU A 62 18.97 -2.58 -13.24
C LEU A 62 20.23 -3.44 -13.33
N ALA A 63 20.21 -4.65 -12.76
CA ALA A 63 21.33 -5.59 -12.81
C ALA A 63 21.57 -6.14 -14.23
N ALA A 64 20.50 -6.39 -15.01
CA ALA A 64 20.61 -6.90 -16.38
C ALA A 64 21.09 -5.83 -17.39
N LYS A 65 21.02 -4.54 -17.03
CA LYS A 65 21.47 -3.43 -17.88
C LYS A 65 22.95 -3.07 -17.66
N ARG A 66 23.64 -3.73 -16.73
CA ARG A 66 25.07 -3.59 -16.46
C ARG A 66 25.84 -4.74 -17.09
#